data_AF-A0A9D4MDU2-F1
#
_entry.id   AF-A0A9D4MDU2-F1
#
_cell.length_a   1.000
_cell.length_b   1.000
_cell.length_c   1.000
_cell.angle_alpha   90.00
_cell.angle_beta   90.00
_cell.angle_gamma   90.00
#
_symmetry.space_group_name_H-M   'P 1'
#
loop_
_entity.id
_entity.type
_entity.pdbx_description
1 polymer ?
#
loop_
_entity_poly.entity_id
_entity_poly.type
_entity_poly.pdbx_seq_one_letter_code
_entity_poly.pdbx_strand_id
1 'polypeptide(L)'
;MVSASEASRILMETSDNTDNSDDTKHHEEKQTKQKKFQTQVRQLVETKDDMGNPFKEDTSDLYTLDTKVVMSPEVIMSVKTAESIGNAQYESMIVERLSNNMKGFYETAKKNLLPPFRTGSRKKEAEASKVKSMKSDIQLFPRMYISCHMRDGDLGTFFEHENHAWPLSI
;
A
#
# COMPACT_ATOMS: atom_id res chain seq x y z
N MET A 1 -25.66 -47.82 34.86
CA MET A 1 -25.35 -46.95 36.00
C MET A 1 -23.85 -47.01 36.21
N VAL A 2 -23.15 -45.89 36.04
CA VAL A 2 -21.69 -45.82 36.25
C VAL A 2 -21.43 -45.94 37.75
N SER A 3 -20.43 -46.74 38.14
CA SER A 3 -20.05 -46.95 39.54
C SER A 3 -19.63 -45.62 40.17
N ALA A 4 -19.98 -45.37 41.44
CA ALA A 4 -19.54 -44.17 42.16
C ALA A 4 -18.01 -44.02 42.15
N SER A 5 -17.27 -45.13 42.07
CA SER A 5 -15.81 -45.13 41.93
C SER A 5 -15.34 -44.65 40.56
N GLU A 6 -16.06 -44.97 39.48
CA GLU A 6 -15.76 -44.44 38.14
C GLU A 6 -16.16 -42.97 38.02
N ALA A 7 -17.28 -42.56 38.63
CA ALA A 7 -17.68 -41.17 38.69
C ALA A 7 -16.63 -40.31 39.43
N SER A 8 -16.14 -40.75 40.59
CA SER A 8 -15.05 -40.07 41.31
C SER A 8 -13.74 -40.06 40.54
N ARG A 9 -13.43 -41.13 39.80
CA ARG A 9 -12.21 -41.19 38.98
C ARG A 9 -12.26 -40.21 37.81
N ILE A 10 -13.40 -40.11 37.13
CA ILE A 10 -13.62 -39.11 36.06
C ILE A 10 -13.57 -37.69 36.63
N LEU A 11 -14.13 -37.46 37.82
CA LEU A 11 -14.10 -36.15 38.49
C LEU A 11 -12.67 -35.77 38.90
N MET A 12 -11.86 -36.73 39.33
CA MET A 12 -10.46 -36.52 39.70
C MET A 12 -9.54 -36.34 38.47
N GLU A 13 -9.74 -37.15 37.42
CA GLU A 13 -9.02 -37.02 36.14
C GLU A 13 -9.38 -35.72 35.39
N THR A 14 -10.53 -35.12 35.66
CA THR A 14 -10.93 -33.81 35.12
C THR A 14 -10.56 -32.62 36.01
N SER A 15 -10.42 -32.83 37.33
CA SER A 15 -9.98 -31.78 38.26
C SER A 15 -8.47 -31.58 38.29
N ASP A 16 -7.68 -32.61 37.97
CA ASP A 16 -6.21 -32.56 38.03
C ASP A 16 -5.54 -31.95 36.79
N ASN A 17 -6.32 -31.33 35.88
CA ASN A 17 -5.79 -30.55 34.76
C ASN A 17 -5.95 -29.03 34.96
N THR A 18 -5.85 -28.56 36.21
CA THR A 18 -5.80 -27.12 36.53
C THR A 18 -4.40 -26.66 36.93
N ASP A 19 -3.39 -27.10 36.18
CA ASP A 19 -2.03 -26.53 36.25
C ASP A 19 -1.57 -25.99 34.88
N ASN A 20 -2.51 -25.38 34.17
CA ASN A 20 -2.21 -24.24 33.32
C ASN A 20 -3.07 -23.10 33.84
N SER A 21 -2.47 -21.96 34.19
CA SER A 21 -3.22 -20.70 34.31
C SER A 21 -3.79 -20.41 32.92
N ASP A 22 -4.95 -20.98 32.62
CA ASP A 22 -5.61 -20.86 31.33
C ASP A 22 -6.03 -19.39 31.25
N ASP A 23 -5.22 -18.59 30.54
CA ASP A 23 -5.50 -17.20 30.30
C ASP A 23 -6.75 -17.17 29.42
N THR A 24 -7.92 -17.12 30.06
CA THR A 24 -9.25 -17.06 29.41
C THR A 24 -9.44 -15.78 28.60
N LYS A 25 -8.43 -14.89 28.60
CA LYS A 25 -8.44 -13.65 27.83
C LYS A 25 -8.46 -13.95 26.36
N HIS A 26 -9.22 -13.12 25.65
CA HIS A 26 -9.23 -13.15 24.21
C HIS A 26 -7.81 -12.94 23.68
N HIS A 27 -7.43 -13.58 22.58
CA HIS A 27 -6.06 -13.50 22.04
C HIS A 27 -5.58 -12.06 21.82
N GLU A 28 -6.50 -11.17 21.47
CA GLU A 28 -6.22 -9.74 21.29
C GLU A 28 -5.97 -8.99 22.61
N GLU A 29 -6.46 -9.48 23.74
CA GLU A 29 -6.25 -8.88 25.07
C GLU A 29 -4.87 -9.22 25.67
N LYS A 30 -4.11 -10.09 25.01
CA LYS A 30 -2.74 -10.41 25.41
C LYS A 30 -1.88 -9.15 25.34
N GLN A 31 -1.09 -8.91 26.38
CA GLN A 31 -0.28 -7.70 26.52
C GLN A 31 0.66 -7.48 25.33
N THR A 32 1.18 -8.55 24.73
CA THR A 32 2.05 -8.49 23.54
C THR A 32 1.31 -7.95 22.32
N LYS A 33 0.05 -8.34 22.12
CA LYS A 33 -0.82 -7.86 21.03
C LYS A 33 -1.16 -6.39 21.23
N GLN A 34 -1.57 -6.02 22.44
CA GLN A 34 -1.89 -4.64 22.79
C GLN A 34 -0.69 -3.69 22.63
N LYS A 35 0.50 -4.08 23.12
CA LYS A 35 1.73 -3.29 22.91
C LYS A 35 2.11 -3.15 21.43
N LYS A 36 1.95 -4.23 20.66
CA LYS A 36 2.21 -4.21 19.21
C LYS A 36 1.24 -3.27 18.50
N PHE A 37 -0.06 -3.35 18.82
CA PHE A 37 -1.08 -2.48 18.27
C PHE A 37 -0.78 -1.00 18.57
N GLN A 38 -0.50 -0.66 19.84
CA GLN A 38 -0.14 0.72 20.22
C GLN A 38 1.09 1.23 19.45
N THR A 39 2.12 0.39 19.30
CA THR A 39 3.32 0.72 18.54
C THR A 39 2.98 0.99 17.07
N GLN A 40 2.16 0.13 16.45
CA GLN A 40 1.75 0.28 15.06
C GLN A 40 0.90 1.53 14.82
N VAL A 41 -0.01 1.84 15.75
CA VAL A 41 -0.84 3.06 15.68
C VAL A 41 0.05 4.30 15.77
N ARG A 42 1.00 4.34 16.72
CA ARG A 42 1.94 5.46 16.84
C ARG A 42 2.76 5.64 15.57
N GLN A 43 3.35 4.55 15.05
CA GLN A 43 4.11 4.58 13.80
C GLN A 43 3.28 5.07 12.62
N LEU A 44 2.00 4.67 12.53
CA LEU A 44 1.12 5.12 11.47
C LEU A 44 0.84 6.62 11.55
N VAL A 45 0.66 7.17 12.76
CA VAL A 45 0.46 8.60 12.98
C VAL A 45 1.72 9.37 12.61
N GLU A 46 2.88 8.98 13.13
CA GLU A 46 4.18 9.58 12.80
C GLU A 46 4.42 9.57 11.28
N THR A 47 4.18 8.43 10.62
CA THR A 47 4.33 8.31 9.15
C THR A 47 3.40 9.27 8.39
N LYS A 48 2.16 9.45 8.86
CA LYS A 48 1.20 10.36 8.23
C LYS A 48 1.59 11.83 8.41
N ASP A 49 2.15 12.17 9.56
CA ASP A 49 2.59 13.54 9.86
C ASP A 49 3.87 13.87 9.08
N ASP A 50 4.81 12.93 8.99
CA ASP A 50 6.09 13.11 8.29
C ASP A 50 5.96 13.02 6.77
N MET A 51 5.19 12.06 6.26
CA MET A 51 5.14 11.72 4.82
C MET A 51 3.85 12.19 4.14
N GLY A 52 2.94 12.81 4.90
CA GLY A 52 1.62 13.21 4.44
C GLY A 52 0.57 12.11 4.58
N ASN A 53 -0.69 12.52 4.70
CA ASN A 53 -1.81 11.63 4.91
C ASN A 53 -2.53 11.30 3.59
N PRO A 54 -2.36 10.08 3.03
CA PRO A 54 -2.94 9.72 1.73
C PRO A 54 -4.47 9.67 1.75
N PHE A 55 -5.10 9.60 2.93
CA PHE A 55 -6.55 9.53 3.06
C PHE A 55 -7.25 10.90 2.98
N LYS A 56 -6.47 11.99 2.93
CA LYS A 56 -7.00 13.36 2.77
C LYS A 56 -6.81 13.90 1.35
N GLU A 57 -6.20 13.10 0.48
CA GLU A 57 -5.87 13.54 -0.86
C GLU A 57 -6.98 13.18 -1.85
N ASP A 58 -7.47 14.19 -2.57
CA ASP A 58 -8.43 14.01 -3.66
C ASP A 58 -7.69 13.71 -4.97
N THR A 59 -6.96 12.59 -5.01
CA THR A 59 -6.26 12.14 -6.22
C THR A 59 -6.74 10.75 -6.63
N SER A 60 -6.79 10.50 -7.94
CA SER A 60 -7.06 9.17 -8.47
C SER A 60 -5.81 8.31 -8.62
N ASP A 61 -4.68 8.84 -8.17
CA ASP A 61 -3.35 8.29 -8.38
C ASP A 61 -3.03 7.26 -7.31
N LEU A 62 -2.33 6.22 -7.72
CA LEU A 62 -1.74 5.25 -6.80
C LEU A 62 -0.24 5.52 -6.77
N TYR A 63 0.30 5.91 -5.63
CA TYR A 63 1.71 6.26 -5.52
C TYR A 63 2.31 5.78 -4.20
N THR A 64 3.65 5.68 -4.15
CA THR A 64 4.37 5.31 -2.92
C THR A 64 4.59 6.53 -2.03
N LEU A 65 4.24 6.45 -0.75
CA LEU A 65 4.30 7.60 0.17
C LEU A 65 5.69 8.22 0.33
N ASP A 66 6.75 7.42 0.27
CA ASP A 66 8.15 7.81 0.48
C ASP A 66 8.79 8.54 -0.70
N THR A 67 8.57 8.03 -1.90
CA THR A 67 9.21 8.47 -3.13
C THR A 67 8.28 9.33 -3.98
N LYS A 68 6.98 9.36 -3.62
CA LYS A 68 5.90 10.01 -4.39
C LYS A 68 5.83 9.54 -5.85
N VAL A 69 6.37 8.34 -6.13
CA VAL A 69 6.36 7.76 -7.47
C VAL A 69 4.97 7.21 -7.77
N VAL A 70 4.34 7.74 -8.82
CA VAL A 70 3.03 7.30 -9.31
C VAL A 70 3.17 5.99 -10.10
N MET A 71 2.27 5.05 -9.83
CA MET A 71 2.18 3.75 -10.49
C MET A 71 1.72 3.87 -11.94
N SER A 72 1.98 2.83 -12.74
CA SER A 72 1.53 2.81 -14.12
C SER A 72 -0.01 2.77 -14.21
N PRO A 73 -0.62 3.35 -15.27
CA PRO A 73 -2.06 3.30 -15.48
C PRO A 73 -2.62 1.87 -15.51
N GLU A 74 -1.83 0.91 -15.99
CA GLU A 74 -2.18 -0.51 -16.04
C GLU A 74 -2.43 -1.09 -14.65
N VAL A 75 -1.56 -0.79 -13.67
CA VAL A 75 -1.75 -1.25 -12.30
C VAL A 75 -2.91 -0.51 -11.62
N ILE A 76 -3.06 0.79 -11.87
CA ILE A 76 -4.20 1.56 -11.36
C ILE A 76 -5.52 0.93 -11.85
N MET A 77 -5.62 0.61 -13.14
CA MET A 77 -6.80 -0.04 -13.72
C MET A 77 -7.01 -1.44 -13.16
N SER A 78 -5.94 -2.21 -12.97
CA SER A 78 -5.96 -3.53 -12.33
C SER A 78 -6.60 -3.47 -10.94
N VAL A 79 -6.15 -2.53 -10.10
CA VAL A 79 -6.69 -2.34 -8.73
C VAL A 79 -8.15 -1.91 -8.77
N LYS A 80 -8.50 -0.94 -9.63
CA LYS A 80 -9.88 -0.44 -9.75
C LYS A 80 -10.88 -1.49 -10.25
N THR A 81 -10.43 -2.43 -11.08
CA THR A 81 -11.30 -3.43 -11.71
C THR A 81 -11.25 -4.81 -11.04
N ALA A 82 -10.32 -5.03 -10.10
CA ALA A 82 -10.12 -6.33 -9.45
C ALA A 82 -11.40 -6.90 -8.82
N GLU A 83 -12.18 -6.06 -8.14
CA GLU A 83 -13.44 -6.46 -7.52
C GLU A 83 -14.46 -6.90 -8.58
N SER A 84 -14.67 -6.08 -9.62
CA SER A 84 -15.60 -6.40 -10.71
C SER A 84 -15.23 -7.70 -11.43
N ILE A 85 -13.94 -7.92 -11.68
CA ILE A 85 -13.44 -9.16 -12.30
C ILE A 85 -13.69 -10.36 -11.38
N GLY A 86 -13.42 -10.21 -10.07
CA GLY A 86 -13.67 -11.25 -9.07
C GLY A 86 -15.15 -11.63 -8.99
N ASN A 87 -16.04 -10.64 -8.96
CA ASN A 87 -17.49 -10.84 -8.93
C ASN A 87 -17.99 -11.54 -10.20
N ALA A 88 -17.57 -11.07 -11.39
CA ALA A 88 -17.95 -11.71 -12.65
C ALA A 88 -17.48 -13.17 -12.71
N GLN A 89 -16.27 -13.45 -12.21
CA GLN A 89 -15.76 -14.81 -12.14
C GLN A 89 -16.54 -15.69 -11.16
N TYR A 90 -16.89 -15.15 -10.00
CA TYR A 90 -17.70 -15.85 -9.00
C TYR A 90 -19.05 -16.25 -9.59
N GLU A 91 -19.78 -15.31 -10.18
CA GLU A 91 -21.08 -15.56 -10.81
C GLU A 91 -20.99 -16.64 -11.89
N SER A 92 -19.97 -16.54 -12.77
CA SER A 92 -19.72 -17.57 -13.79
C SER A 92 -19.46 -18.95 -13.17
N MET A 93 -18.73 -19.02 -12.05
CA MET A 93 -18.42 -20.27 -11.38
C MET A 93 -19.66 -20.90 -10.73
N ILE A 94 -20.54 -20.09 -10.14
CA ILE A 94 -21.81 -20.53 -9.57
C ILE A 94 -22.71 -21.13 -10.65
N VAL A 95 -22.88 -20.44 -11.78
CA VAL A 95 -23.69 -20.94 -12.90
C VAL A 95 -23.10 -22.23 -13.48
N GLU A 96 -21.79 -22.25 -13.71
CA GLU A 96 -21.09 -23.40 -14.30
C GLU A 96 -21.20 -24.67 -13.45
N ARG A 97 -21.09 -24.55 -12.12
CA ARG A 97 -21.03 -25.69 -11.20
C ARG A 97 -22.38 -26.09 -10.63
N LEU A 98 -23.20 -25.12 -10.24
CA LEU A 98 -24.46 -25.39 -9.54
C LEU A 98 -25.66 -25.45 -10.48
N SER A 99 -25.70 -24.60 -11.52
CA SER A 99 -26.85 -24.57 -12.44
C SER A 99 -26.70 -25.57 -13.58
N ASN A 100 -25.54 -25.55 -14.23
CA ASN A 100 -25.34 -26.33 -15.46
C ASN A 100 -24.56 -27.64 -15.24
N ASN A 101 -23.98 -27.85 -14.05
CA ASN A 101 -23.18 -29.02 -13.69
C ASN A 101 -22.11 -29.39 -14.74
N MET A 102 -21.49 -28.37 -15.37
CA MET A 102 -20.52 -28.54 -16.45
C MET A 102 -19.12 -28.88 -15.92
N LYS A 103 -18.82 -28.43 -14.69
CA LYS A 103 -17.55 -28.70 -14.00
C LYS A 103 -17.79 -29.21 -12.59
N GLY A 104 -16.85 -30.02 -12.11
CA GLY A 104 -16.90 -30.56 -10.76
C GLY A 104 -16.77 -29.46 -9.69
N PHE A 105 -17.50 -29.62 -8.59
CA PHE A 105 -17.46 -28.65 -7.48
C PHE A 105 -16.04 -28.44 -6.91
N TYR A 106 -15.21 -29.49 -6.91
CA TYR A 106 -13.85 -29.48 -6.37
C TYR A 106 -12.77 -29.10 -7.39
N GLU A 107 -13.16 -28.76 -8.63
CA GLU A 107 -12.20 -28.34 -9.64
C GLU A 107 -11.56 -27.00 -9.25
N THR A 108 -10.28 -26.82 -9.58
CA THR A 108 -9.56 -25.58 -9.27
C THR A 108 -10.16 -24.40 -10.01
N ALA A 109 -10.45 -23.29 -9.32
CA ALA A 109 -10.90 -22.06 -9.96
C ALA A 109 -9.75 -21.40 -10.74
N LYS A 110 -10.07 -20.81 -11.89
CA LYS A 110 -9.11 -20.04 -12.70
C LYS A 110 -8.53 -18.90 -11.86
N LYS A 111 -7.23 -18.61 -12.01
CA LYS A 111 -6.62 -17.43 -11.37
C LYS A 111 -6.72 -16.21 -12.28
N ASN A 112 -7.04 -15.06 -11.72
CA ASN A 112 -6.95 -13.78 -12.43
C ASN A 112 -5.50 -13.29 -12.37
N LEU A 113 -4.83 -13.25 -13.52
CA LEU A 113 -3.45 -12.79 -13.65
C LEU A 113 -3.42 -11.26 -13.79
N LEU A 114 -3.77 -10.57 -12.71
CA LEU A 114 -3.75 -9.12 -12.65
C LEU A 114 -2.32 -8.60 -12.43
N PRO A 115 -1.92 -7.49 -13.09
CA PRO A 115 -0.63 -6.85 -12.88
C PRO A 115 -0.39 -6.56 -11.39
N PRO A 116 0.69 -7.09 -10.79
CA PRO A 116 0.97 -6.88 -9.38
C PRO A 116 1.51 -5.47 -9.11
N PHE A 117 1.42 -5.00 -7.87
CA PHE A 117 2.10 -3.78 -7.41
C PHE A 117 3.62 -3.80 -7.61
N ARG A 118 4.19 -5.00 -7.83
CA ARG A 118 5.56 -5.23 -8.31
C ARG A 118 5.68 -5.05 -9.82
N THR A 119 5.24 -3.90 -10.30
CA THR A 119 5.88 -3.28 -11.45
C THR A 119 6.50 -1.98 -10.97
N GLY A 120 7.66 -2.14 -10.32
CA GLY A 120 8.80 -1.40 -10.84
C GLY A 120 8.97 -1.83 -12.28
N SER A 121 8.10 -1.35 -13.17
CA SER A 121 8.42 -1.38 -14.57
C SER A 121 9.72 -0.58 -14.61
N ARG A 122 10.82 -1.25 -14.92
CA ARG A 122 11.82 -0.63 -15.77
C ARG A 122 11.09 -0.33 -17.09
N LYS A 123 10.12 0.58 -17.08
CA LYS A 123 9.76 1.34 -18.25
C LYS A 123 11.05 2.06 -18.53
N LYS A 124 11.74 1.64 -19.60
CA LYS A 124 12.90 2.32 -20.18
C LYS A 124 12.59 3.78 -20.58
N GLU A 125 11.40 4.26 -20.27
CA GLU A 125 10.87 5.58 -20.60
C GLU A 125 11.02 6.62 -19.47
N ALA A 126 11.22 6.19 -18.22
CA ALA A 126 11.46 7.12 -17.10
C ALA A 126 12.89 7.69 -17.12
N GLU A 127 13.89 6.87 -17.49
CA GLU A 127 15.26 7.39 -17.63
C GLU A 127 15.38 8.37 -18.78
N ALA A 128 14.81 8.10 -19.96
CA ALA A 128 14.92 9.01 -21.09
C ALA A 128 14.23 10.36 -20.83
N SER A 129 13.04 10.36 -20.22
CA SER A 129 12.31 11.58 -19.85
C SER A 129 12.97 12.33 -18.70
N LYS A 130 13.42 11.62 -17.65
CA LYS A 130 14.18 12.21 -16.53
C LYS A 130 15.53 12.76 -16.99
N VAL A 131 16.27 12.04 -17.82
CA VAL A 131 17.52 12.51 -18.45
C VAL A 131 17.25 13.69 -19.37
N LYS A 132 16.12 13.73 -20.09
CA LYS A 132 15.74 14.89 -20.90
C LYS A 132 15.43 16.11 -20.04
N SER A 133 14.70 15.95 -18.94
CA SER A 133 14.47 17.01 -17.94
C SER A 133 15.78 17.50 -17.34
N MET A 134 16.62 16.59 -16.84
CA MET A 134 17.92 16.92 -16.27
C MET A 134 18.86 17.58 -17.28
N LYS A 135 18.85 17.15 -18.55
CA LYS A 135 19.62 17.82 -19.62
C LYS A 135 19.07 19.23 -19.90
N SER A 136 17.76 19.42 -19.83
CA SER A 136 17.14 20.73 -19.96
C SER A 136 17.56 21.66 -18.81
N ASP A 137 17.57 21.15 -17.57
CA ASP A 137 17.98 21.91 -16.38
C ASP A 137 19.49 22.23 -16.42
N ILE A 138 20.33 21.27 -16.80
CA ILE A 138 21.76 21.49 -17.02
C ILE A 138 22.00 22.52 -18.12
N GLN A 139 21.16 22.59 -19.16
CA GLN A 139 21.25 23.61 -20.20
C GLN A 139 20.73 24.98 -19.75
N LEU A 140 19.87 25.03 -18.72
CA LEU A 140 19.35 26.28 -18.18
C LEU A 140 20.45 27.07 -17.45
N PHE A 141 21.33 26.39 -16.70
CA PHE A 141 22.47 27.03 -16.01
C PHE A 141 23.39 27.86 -16.91
N PRO A 142 23.98 27.32 -18.01
CA PRO A 142 24.84 28.10 -18.90
C PRO A 142 24.05 29.17 -19.66
N ARG A 143 22.78 28.93 -20.01
CA ARG A 143 21.92 29.95 -20.64
C ARG A 143 21.69 31.13 -19.70
N MET A 144 21.39 30.86 -18.43
CA MET A 144 21.23 31.86 -17.38
C MET A 144 22.55 32.60 -17.15
N TYR A 145 23.67 31.89 -17.00
CA TYR A 145 25.00 32.48 -16.86
C TYR A 145 25.35 33.43 -18.02
N ILE A 146 25.15 33.01 -19.27
CA ILE A 146 25.40 33.83 -20.45
C ILE A 146 24.46 35.05 -20.46
N SER A 147 23.18 34.86 -20.14
CA SER A 147 22.21 35.96 -20.12
C SER A 147 22.50 37.00 -19.03
N CYS A 148 22.98 36.58 -17.85
CA CYS A 148 23.43 37.47 -16.78
C CYS A 148 24.71 38.19 -17.21
N HIS A 149 25.69 37.49 -17.79
CA HIS A 149 26.93 38.09 -18.25
C HIS A 149 26.72 39.13 -19.37
N MET A 150 25.82 38.86 -20.32
CA MET A 150 25.51 39.81 -21.41
C MET A 150 24.75 41.06 -20.94
N ARG A 151 24.10 41.00 -19.78
CA ARG A 151 23.27 42.09 -19.24
C ARG A 151 23.89 42.75 -18.02
N ASP A 152 25.15 42.43 -17.70
CA ASP A 152 25.85 42.84 -16.47
C ASP A 152 25.01 42.56 -15.20
N GLY A 153 24.27 41.45 -15.22
CA GLY A 153 23.39 41.04 -14.14
C GLY A 153 24.17 40.31 -13.06
N ASP A 154 24.02 40.75 -11.81
CA ASP A 154 24.60 40.07 -10.65
C ASP A 154 23.81 38.81 -10.31
N LEU A 155 24.49 37.66 -10.37
CA LEU A 155 23.92 36.37 -10.00
C LEU A 155 23.62 36.30 -8.49
N GLY A 156 24.38 37.02 -7.65
CA GLY A 156 24.12 37.09 -6.22
C GLY A 156 22.73 37.64 -5.93
N THR A 157 22.47 38.86 -6.42
CA THR A 157 21.16 39.53 -6.33
C THR A 157 20.04 38.70 -6.98
N PHE A 158 20.31 38.00 -8.09
CA PHE A 158 19.31 37.16 -8.75
C PHE A 158 18.87 35.96 -7.89
N PHE A 159 19.79 35.30 -7.19
CA PHE A 159 19.48 34.17 -6.32
C PHE A 159 19.01 34.58 -4.91
N GLU A 160 19.17 35.85 -4.52
CA GLU A 160 18.59 36.38 -3.29
C GLU A 160 17.06 36.43 -3.32
N HIS A 161 16.46 36.45 -4.52
CA HIS A 161 15.02 36.41 -4.69
C HIS A 161 14.54 34.98 -4.95
N GLU A 162 13.53 34.55 -4.20
CA GLU A 162 12.96 33.22 -4.32
C GLU A 162 12.33 33.03 -5.72
N ASN A 163 12.76 31.98 -6.45
CA ASN A 163 12.23 31.64 -7.76
C ASN A 163 10.79 31.11 -7.62
N HIS A 164 9.82 32.01 -7.54
CA HIS A 164 8.42 31.63 -7.55
C HIS A 164 7.99 31.17 -8.96
N ALA A 165 7.10 30.19 -9.02
CA ALA A 165 6.55 29.67 -10.29
C ALA A 165 5.71 30.69 -11.07
N TRP A 166 5.44 31.86 -10.49
CA TRP A 166 4.61 32.92 -11.07
C TRP A 166 5.24 34.29 -10.78
N PRO A 167 5.17 35.25 -11.71
CA PRO A 167 5.60 36.61 -11.43
C PRO A 167 4.71 37.20 -10.32
N LEU A 168 5.32 37.94 -9.39
CA LEU A 168 4.58 38.73 -8.41
C LEU A 168 3.65 39.67 -9.17
N SER A 169 2.35 39.44 -9.02
CA SER A 169 1.31 40.29 -9.60
C SER A 169 1.44 41.69 -9.02
N ILE A 170 1.73 42.67 -9.88
CA ILE A 170 1.54 44.10 -9.64
C ILE A 170 0.05 44.43 -9.73
#